data_AF-A0A966SAY1-F1
#
_entry.id   AF-A0A966SAY1-F1
#
_cell.length_a   1.000
_cell.length_b   1.000
_cell.length_c   1.000
_cell.angle_alpha   90.00
_cell.angle_beta   90.00
_cell.angle_gamma   90.00
#
_symmetry.space_group_name_H-M   'P 1'
#
loop_
_entity.id
_entity.type
_entity.pdbx_description
1 polymer ?
#
loop_
_entity_poly.entity_id
_entity_poly.type
_entity_poly.pdbx_seq_one_letter_code
_entity_poly.pdbx_strand_id
1 'polypeptide(L)'
;MQAGCDEVGLSDTTGYANPAQVKDLVRRVRAAVGEHALSGLHLHNTRGLGLANVIAGLEVDIHTFDSSLAGLGGCPFAPGASGNIVTEDLVFMLEAMGLRTGIQLEKLLAVRRILRDALPGEELYGFTPDAGLPLGFIQESK
;
A
#
# COMPACT_ATOMS: atom_id res chain seq x y z
N MET A 1 8.17 -16.85 13.76
CA MET A 1 7.40 -17.83 14.55
C MET A 1 8.13 -18.30 15.81
N GLN A 2 9.33 -18.92 15.71
CA GLN A 2 10.06 -19.39 16.90
C GLN A 2 10.41 -18.29 17.92
N ALA A 3 10.63 -17.06 17.45
CA ALA A 3 10.88 -15.89 18.30
C ALA A 3 9.60 -15.29 18.95
N GLY A 4 8.42 -15.89 18.72
CA GLY A 4 7.16 -15.48 19.36
C GLY A 4 6.33 -14.43 18.61
N CYS A 5 6.63 -14.13 17.34
CA CYS A 5 5.77 -13.27 16.52
C CYS A 5 4.51 -14.00 16.05
N ASP A 6 3.37 -13.30 16.04
CA ASP A 6 2.08 -13.82 15.57
C ASP A 6 2.02 -13.90 14.03
N GLU A 7 2.69 -12.97 13.35
CA GLU A 7 2.74 -12.87 11.91
C GLU A 7 4.10 -12.41 11.39
N VAL A 8 4.29 -12.53 10.08
CA VAL A 8 5.44 -12.06 9.32
C VAL A 8 4.94 -11.24 8.14
N GLY A 9 5.62 -10.12 7.86
CA GLY A 9 5.43 -9.31 6.65
C GLY A 9 6.70 -9.29 5.79
N LEU A 10 6.54 -9.10 4.48
CA LEU A 10 7.67 -8.87 3.56
C LEU A 10 7.70 -7.42 3.10
N SER A 11 8.88 -6.81 3.13
CA SER A 11 9.07 -5.41 2.77
C SER A 11 9.88 -5.25 1.50
N ASP A 12 9.38 -4.43 0.56
CA ASP A 12 10.14 -3.88 -0.55
C ASP A 12 10.67 -2.49 -0.16
N THR A 13 11.74 -2.48 0.63
CA THR A 13 12.29 -1.27 1.27
C THR A 13 12.70 -0.18 0.27
N THR A 14 13.14 -0.57 -0.93
CA THR A 14 13.68 0.35 -1.93
C THR A 14 12.75 0.57 -3.12
N GLY A 15 11.63 -0.16 -3.21
CA GLY A 15 10.70 -0.11 -4.34
C GLY A 15 11.32 -0.70 -5.60
N TYR A 16 11.95 -1.89 -5.48
CA TYR A 16 12.65 -2.59 -6.57
C TYR A 16 11.82 -3.79 -7.07
N ALA A 17 10.85 -4.25 -6.29
CA ALA A 17 10.10 -5.44 -6.61
C ALA A 17 9.21 -5.20 -7.84
N ASN A 18 8.99 -6.27 -8.60
CA ASN A 18 7.99 -6.34 -9.65
C ASN A 18 6.98 -7.46 -9.34
N PRO A 19 5.81 -7.48 -10.03
CA PRO A 19 4.75 -8.44 -9.75
C PRO A 19 5.18 -9.91 -9.78
N ALA A 20 6.10 -10.30 -10.68
CA ALA A 20 6.57 -11.67 -10.76
C ALA A 20 7.43 -12.05 -9.53
N GLN A 21 8.29 -11.14 -9.09
CA GLN A 21 9.12 -11.33 -7.88
C GLN A 21 8.27 -11.42 -6.61
N VAL A 22 7.24 -10.59 -6.48
CA VAL A 22 6.32 -10.64 -5.33
C VAL A 22 5.67 -12.01 -5.22
N LYS A 23 5.09 -12.53 -6.32
CA LYS A 23 4.44 -13.85 -6.34
C LYS A 23 5.41 -14.98 -6.00
N ASP A 24 6.62 -14.96 -6.57
CA ASP A 24 7.65 -15.97 -6.29
C ASP A 24 8.08 -15.93 -4.82
N LEU A 25 8.39 -14.75 -4.30
CA LEU A 25 8.91 -14.60 -2.94
C LEU A 25 7.86 -14.98 -1.89
N VAL A 26 6.61 -14.55 -2.06
CA VAL A 26 5.50 -14.93 -1.16
C VAL A 26 5.35 -16.44 -1.06
N ARG A 27 5.34 -17.15 -2.22
CA ARG A 27 5.23 -18.62 -2.24
C ARG A 27 6.40 -19.30 -1.54
N ARG A 28 7.63 -18.85 -1.82
CA ARG A 28 8.85 -19.42 -1.20
C ARG A 28 8.89 -19.18 0.30
N VAL A 29 8.49 -18.00 0.76
CA VAL A 29 8.47 -17.65 2.19
C VAL A 29 7.38 -18.45 2.90
N ARG A 30 6.15 -18.52 2.37
CA ARG A 30 5.09 -19.38 2.94
C ARG A 30 5.49 -20.85 3.03
N ALA A 31 6.19 -21.38 2.03
CA ALA A 31 6.71 -22.73 2.08
C ALA A 31 7.72 -22.94 3.23
N ALA A 32 8.43 -21.89 3.65
CA ALA A 32 9.41 -21.95 4.73
C ALA A 32 8.83 -21.68 6.13
N VAL A 33 7.87 -20.74 6.25
CA VAL A 33 7.35 -20.29 7.56
C VAL A 33 5.95 -20.81 7.88
N GLY A 34 5.29 -21.48 6.93
CA GLY A 34 3.89 -21.89 7.01
C GLY A 34 2.98 -20.91 6.26
N GLU A 35 1.93 -21.46 5.65
CA GLU A 35 1.03 -20.71 4.75
C GLU A 35 0.38 -19.49 5.42
N HIS A 36 -0.03 -19.63 6.68
CA HIS A 36 -0.69 -18.57 7.44
C HIS A 36 0.26 -17.62 8.18
N ALA A 37 1.56 -17.92 8.22
CA ALA A 37 2.52 -17.10 8.97
C ALA A 37 2.92 -15.83 8.21
N LEU A 38 2.91 -15.85 6.87
CA LEU A 38 3.11 -14.66 6.04
C LEU A 38 1.75 -14.04 5.69
N SER A 39 1.40 -12.97 6.40
CA SER A 39 0.09 -12.33 6.31
C SER A 39 0.09 -11.03 5.49
N GLY A 40 1.22 -10.34 5.39
CA GLY A 40 1.26 -8.98 4.84
C GLY A 40 2.45 -8.61 3.96
N LEU A 41 2.24 -7.55 3.19
CA LEU A 41 3.25 -6.92 2.34
C LEU A 41 3.38 -5.43 2.64
N HIS A 42 4.61 -4.95 2.78
CA HIS A 42 4.97 -3.53 2.87
C HIS A 42 5.67 -3.11 1.59
N LEU A 43 5.03 -2.26 0.80
CA LEU A 43 5.47 -1.95 -0.56
C LEU A 43 5.79 -0.47 -0.71
N HIS A 44 6.95 -0.18 -1.31
CA HIS A 44 7.30 1.18 -1.73
C HIS A 44 6.93 1.40 -3.20
N ASN A 45 6.65 2.65 -3.55
CA ASN A 45 6.24 3.03 -4.90
C ASN A 45 7.35 3.75 -5.70
N THR A 46 8.61 3.69 -5.26
CA THR A 46 9.79 4.34 -5.85
C THR A 46 9.84 4.32 -7.39
N ARG A 47 9.40 3.21 -8.00
CA ARG A 47 9.41 2.99 -9.47
C ARG A 47 8.02 2.84 -10.09
N GLY A 48 6.97 3.25 -9.38
CA GLY A 48 5.59 3.19 -9.85
C GLY A 48 4.97 1.78 -9.89
N LEU A 49 5.61 0.78 -9.26
CA LEU A 49 5.14 -0.61 -9.27
C LEU A 49 4.38 -1.01 -8.00
N GLY A 50 4.23 -0.12 -7.03
CA GLY A 50 3.68 -0.45 -5.72
C GLY A 50 2.26 -1.04 -5.78
N LEU A 51 1.33 -0.38 -6.47
CA LEU A 51 -0.03 -0.91 -6.63
C LEU A 51 -0.09 -2.16 -7.53
N ALA A 52 0.77 -2.25 -8.55
CA ALA A 52 0.88 -3.48 -9.35
C ALA A 52 1.36 -4.66 -8.49
N ASN A 53 2.25 -4.41 -7.53
CA ASN A 53 2.71 -5.39 -6.56
C ASN A 53 1.62 -5.77 -5.53
N VAL A 54 0.69 -4.85 -5.21
CA VAL A 54 -0.51 -5.18 -4.42
C VAL A 54 -1.38 -6.20 -5.15
N ILE A 55 -1.69 -5.96 -6.42
CA ILE A 55 -2.43 -6.93 -7.25
C ILE A 55 -1.72 -8.28 -7.28
N ALA A 56 -0.40 -8.27 -7.44
CA ALA A 56 0.40 -9.47 -7.42
C ALA A 56 0.30 -10.25 -6.10
N GLY A 57 0.24 -9.54 -4.97
CA GLY A 57 0.00 -10.11 -3.64
C GLY A 57 -1.40 -10.70 -3.48
N LEU A 58 -2.43 -9.99 -3.96
CA LEU A 58 -3.81 -10.47 -3.95
C LEU A 58 -3.96 -11.80 -4.71
N GLU A 59 -3.29 -11.94 -5.85
CA GLU A 59 -3.29 -13.19 -6.66
C GLU A 59 -2.64 -14.40 -5.97
N VAL A 60 -1.92 -14.17 -4.86
CA VAL A 60 -1.34 -15.23 -4.02
C VAL A 60 -1.88 -15.15 -2.60
N ASP A 61 -3.12 -14.70 -2.43
CA ASP A 61 -3.88 -14.72 -1.17
C ASP A 61 -3.22 -13.92 -0.03
N ILE A 62 -2.59 -12.79 -0.35
CA ILE A 62 -2.24 -11.76 0.65
C ILE A 62 -3.40 -10.79 0.76
N HIS A 63 -3.80 -10.47 1.99
CA HIS A 63 -4.90 -9.53 2.27
C HIS A 63 -4.51 -8.34 3.15
N THR A 64 -3.30 -8.35 3.73
CA THR A 64 -2.78 -7.24 4.54
C THR A 64 -1.72 -6.48 3.76
N PHE A 65 -1.92 -5.18 3.59
CA PHE A 65 -0.98 -4.31 2.86
C PHE A 65 -0.71 -3.05 3.68
N ASP A 66 0.57 -2.80 3.95
CA ASP A 66 1.00 -1.58 4.60
C ASP A 66 1.07 -0.45 3.56
N SER A 67 0.61 0.73 3.96
CA SER A 67 0.61 1.94 3.14
C SER A 67 0.81 3.16 4.04
N SER A 68 1.10 4.31 3.43
CA SER A 68 1.17 5.57 4.17
C SER A 68 0.25 6.62 3.57
N LEU A 69 -0.42 7.37 4.45
CA LEU A 69 -1.20 8.53 4.06
C LEU A 69 -0.29 9.49 3.29
N ALA A 70 -0.75 9.93 2.12
CA ALA A 70 0.02 10.77 1.21
C ALA A 70 1.37 10.22 0.75
N GLY A 71 1.60 8.90 0.84
CA GLY A 71 2.85 8.29 0.42
C GLY A 71 4.07 8.71 1.25
N LEU A 72 3.86 9.23 2.47
CA LEU A 72 4.95 9.61 3.38
C LEU A 72 5.89 8.43 3.66
N GLY A 73 7.13 8.75 4.06
CA GLY A 73 8.15 7.75 4.38
C GLY A 73 9.20 7.54 3.28
N GLY A 74 9.35 8.50 2.35
CA GLY A 74 10.49 8.54 1.44
C GLY A 74 11.81 8.68 2.20
N CYS A 75 12.88 8.07 1.69
CA CYS A 75 14.19 8.17 2.32
C CYS A 75 14.81 9.54 2.01
N PRO A 76 15.12 10.40 3.01
CA PRO A 76 15.76 11.70 2.78
C PRO A 76 17.14 11.58 2.12
N PHE A 77 17.74 10.39 2.14
CA PHE A 77 19.03 10.09 1.51
C PHE A 77 18.91 9.57 0.06
N ALA A 78 17.70 9.37 -0.48
CA ALA A 78 17.46 8.91 -1.84
C ALA A 78 16.56 9.90 -2.60
N PRO A 79 17.13 10.96 -3.21
CA PRO A 79 16.38 11.95 -3.98
C PRO A 79 15.54 11.29 -5.07
N GLY A 80 14.23 11.53 -5.07
CA GLY A 80 13.29 10.99 -6.05
C GLY A 80 12.73 9.59 -5.73
N ALA A 81 13.07 9.00 -4.58
CA ALA A 81 12.39 7.81 -4.13
C ALA A 81 11.02 8.15 -3.54
N SER A 82 9.95 7.96 -4.32
CA SER A 82 8.60 7.95 -3.78
C SER A 82 8.52 6.86 -2.69
N GLY A 83 8.00 7.24 -1.53
CA GLY A 83 8.03 6.42 -0.32
C GLY A 83 7.10 5.20 -0.40
N ASN A 84 6.27 5.05 0.62
CA ASN A 84 5.28 3.97 0.67
C ASN A 84 4.25 4.10 -0.47
N ILE A 85 3.54 3.01 -0.77
CA ILE A 85 2.29 3.14 -1.51
C ILE A 85 1.33 4.09 -0.79
N VAL A 86 0.64 4.91 -1.58
CA VAL A 86 -0.27 5.94 -1.08
C VAL A 86 -1.56 5.27 -0.61
N THR A 87 -1.93 5.45 0.66
CA THR A 87 -3.13 4.82 1.24
C THR A 87 -4.40 5.18 0.47
N GLU A 88 -4.53 6.43 0.02
CA GLU A 88 -5.67 6.91 -0.74
C GLU A 88 -5.82 6.20 -2.07
N ASP A 89 -4.72 6.02 -2.80
CA ASP A 89 -4.72 5.34 -4.09
C ASP A 89 -4.96 3.84 -3.93
N LEU A 90 -4.40 3.23 -2.87
CA LEU A 90 -4.65 1.84 -2.51
C LEU A 90 -6.13 1.61 -2.22
N VAL A 91 -6.72 2.42 -1.32
CA VAL A 91 -8.12 2.28 -0.93
C VAL A 91 -9.03 2.51 -2.12
N PHE A 92 -8.80 3.56 -2.91
CA PHE A 92 -9.56 3.79 -4.13
C PHE A 92 -9.48 2.60 -5.10
N MET A 93 -8.28 2.10 -5.38
CA MET A 93 -8.09 0.96 -6.30
C MET A 93 -8.87 -0.26 -5.82
N LEU A 94 -8.72 -0.64 -4.54
CA LEU A 94 -9.38 -1.83 -3.98
C LEU A 94 -10.91 -1.67 -4.02
N GLU A 95 -11.43 -0.54 -3.55
CA GLU A 95 -12.89 -0.30 -3.54
C GLU A 95 -13.45 -0.25 -4.97
N ALA A 96 -12.73 0.36 -5.91
CA ALA A 96 -13.12 0.38 -7.34
C ALA A 96 -13.09 -1.00 -7.99
N MET A 97 -12.26 -1.93 -7.48
CA MET A 97 -12.25 -3.34 -7.87
C MET A 97 -13.37 -4.16 -7.20
N GLY A 98 -14.17 -3.56 -6.31
CA GLY A 98 -15.16 -4.27 -5.50
C GLY A 98 -14.57 -4.99 -4.27
N LEU A 99 -13.33 -4.68 -3.91
CA LEU A 99 -12.66 -5.21 -2.72
C LEU A 99 -12.85 -4.24 -1.54
N ARG A 100 -13.59 -4.71 -0.53
CA ARG A 100 -13.94 -3.90 0.62
C ARG A 100 -12.74 -3.70 1.55
N THR A 101 -12.36 -2.45 1.79
CA THR A 101 -11.33 -2.06 2.77
C THR A 101 -11.91 -1.66 4.12
N GLY A 102 -13.16 -1.20 4.13
CA GLY A 102 -13.80 -0.64 5.33
C GLY A 102 -13.36 0.80 5.67
N ILE A 103 -12.51 1.41 4.84
CA ILE A 103 -12.02 2.79 5.01
C ILE A 103 -12.94 3.74 4.24
N GLN A 104 -13.43 4.80 4.89
CA GLN A 104 -14.25 5.83 4.24
C GLN A 104 -13.36 6.79 3.45
N LEU A 105 -13.43 6.73 2.13
CA LEU A 105 -12.47 7.43 1.24
C LEU A 105 -12.58 8.95 1.36
N GLU A 106 -13.79 9.50 1.49
CA GLU A 106 -13.98 10.94 1.75
C GLU A 106 -13.32 11.41 3.05
N LYS A 107 -13.44 10.61 4.13
CA LYS A 107 -12.80 10.91 5.41
C LYS A 107 -11.29 10.80 5.31
N LEU A 108 -10.79 9.79 4.60
CA LEU A 108 -9.36 9.60 4.37
C LEU A 108 -8.75 10.80 3.63
N LEU A 109 -9.39 11.26 2.56
CA LEU A 109 -8.97 12.44 1.80
C LEU A 109 -9.00 13.71 2.67
N ALA A 110 -10.00 13.87 3.54
CA ALA A 110 -10.09 15.01 4.45
C ALA A 110 -8.94 15.07 5.47
N VAL A 111 -8.44 13.92 5.95
CA VAL A 111 -7.33 13.85 6.92
C VAL A 111 -6.02 14.38 6.34
N ARG A 112 -5.82 14.37 5.01
CA ARG A 112 -4.62 14.94 4.36
C ARG A 112 -4.35 16.39 4.74
N ARG A 113 -5.39 17.17 5.07
CA ARG A 113 -5.21 18.56 5.54
C ARG A 113 -4.33 18.62 6.79
N ILE A 114 -4.48 17.67 7.72
CA ILE A 114 -3.68 17.61 8.95
C ILE A 114 -2.19 17.43 8.61
N LEU A 115 -1.87 16.54 7.66
CA LEU A 115 -0.48 16.33 7.23
C LEU A 115 0.11 17.58 6.59
N ARG A 116 -0.63 18.23 5.69
CA ARG A 116 -0.16 19.45 5.03
C ARG A 116 0.13 20.58 6.02
N ASP A 117 -0.73 20.72 7.04
CA ASP A 117 -0.57 21.77 8.05
C ASP A 117 0.58 21.44 9.03
N ALA A 118 0.77 20.16 9.36
CA ALA A 118 1.80 19.71 10.30
C ALA A 118 3.19 19.57 9.65
N LEU A 119 3.26 19.25 8.36
CA LEU A 119 4.48 18.96 7.60
C LEU A 119 4.53 19.79 6.30
N PRO A 120 4.59 21.13 6.39
CA PRO A 120 4.48 22.01 5.22
C PRO A 120 5.65 21.89 4.23
N GLY A 121 6.76 21.28 4.65
CA GLY A 121 7.95 21.04 3.80
C GLY A 121 8.02 19.65 3.18
N GLU A 122 7.09 18.75 3.53
CA GLU A 122 7.05 17.40 2.97
C GLU A 122 6.19 17.35 1.71
N GLU A 123 6.66 16.61 0.71
CA GLU A 123 5.89 16.37 -0.49
C GLU A 123 4.79 15.33 -0.20
N LEU A 124 3.55 15.69 -0.53
CA LEU A 124 2.39 14.80 -0.37
C LEU A 124 2.03 14.19 -1.72
N TYR A 125 2.18 12.87 -1.86
CA TYR A 125 1.89 12.14 -3.09
C TYR A 125 0.42 11.67 -3.13
N GLY A 126 -0.02 11.27 -4.33
CA GLY A 126 -1.25 10.52 -4.57
C GLY A 126 -1.99 10.97 -5.81
N PHE A 127 -2.35 10.02 -6.68
CA PHE A 127 -3.07 10.34 -7.92
C PHE A 127 -4.56 10.61 -7.69
N THR A 128 -5.19 9.83 -6.82
CA THR A 128 -6.59 9.97 -6.41
C THR A 128 -6.87 11.30 -5.71
N PRO A 129 -6.10 11.73 -4.69
CA PRO A 129 -6.33 13.03 -4.07
C PRO A 129 -6.12 14.21 -5.04
N ASP A 130 -5.24 14.06 -6.04
CA ASP A 130 -4.96 15.10 -7.03
C ASP A 130 -6.05 15.17 -8.13
N ALA A 131 -6.52 14.01 -8.60
CA ALA A 131 -7.54 13.93 -9.65
C ALA A 131 -8.97 14.03 -9.12
N GLY A 132 -9.19 13.74 -7.84
CA GLY A 132 -10.51 13.49 -7.27
C GLY A 132 -11.06 12.11 -7.64
N LEU A 133 -12.24 11.80 -7.13
CA LEU A 133 -12.93 10.54 -7.44
C LEU A 133 -13.58 10.60 -8.83
N PRO A 134 -13.66 9.47 -9.57
CA PRO A 134 -14.36 9.41 -10.84
C PRO A 134 -15.83 9.87 -10.70
N LEU A 135 -16.36 10.48 -11.76
CA LEU A 135 -17.76 10.91 -11.79
C LEU A 135 -18.69 9.71 -11.58
N GLY A 136 -19.60 9.84 -10.61
CA GLY A 136 -20.55 8.77 -10.27
C GLY A 136 -19.93 7.61 -9.51
N PHE A 137 -18.68 7.72 -9.04
CA PHE A 137 -18.13 6.74 -8.11
C PHE A 137 -18.92 6.77 -6.80
N ILE A 138 -19.54 5.66 -6.47
CA ILE A 138 -20.25 5.46 -5.20
C ILE A 138 -19.47 4.41 -4.44
N GLN A 139 -18.86 4.82 -3.33
CA GLN A 139 -18.27 3.86 -2.40
C GLN A 139 -19.43 3.09 -1.74
N GLU A 140 -19.41 1.76 -1.82
CA GLU A 140 -20.44 0.95 -1.17
C GLU A 140 -20.45 1.22 0.34
N SER A 141 -21.52 1.89 0.78
CA SER A 141 -21.78 2.14 2.19
C SER A 141 -22.29 0.84 2.83
N LYS A 142 -21.97 0.61 4.10
CA LYS A 142 -22.64 -0.45 4.88
C LYS A 142 -24.15 -0.28 4.83
#